data_AF-A0A2A5GIE1-F1
#
_entry.id   AF-A0A2A5GIE1-F1
#
_cell.length_a   1.000
_cell.length_b   1.000
_cell.length_c   1.000
_cell.angle_alpha   90.00
_cell.angle_beta   90.00
_cell.angle_gamma   90.00
#
_symmetry.space_group_name_H-M   'P 1'
#
loop_
_entity.id
_entity.type
_entity.pdbx_description
1 polymer ?
#
loop_
_entity_poly.entity_id
_entity_poly.type
_entity_poly.pdbx_seq_one_letter_code
_entity_poly.pdbx_strand_id
1 'polypeptide(L)'
;MPRKKKIKDPSIQPMFPVGSSAGREDREKLLARIKKIDDQAAQKIFVPFSVDMKQRTAAIELRTKGRHIVSGQPGQVPDFAELGCTLQLIEEDGEFVVRPATL
;
A
#
# COMPACT_ATOMS: atom_id res chain seq x y z
N MET A 1 -37.93 -41.67 -14.37
CA MET A 1 -36.88 -40.63 -14.50
C MET A 1 -35.64 -41.09 -13.73
N PRO A 2 -34.55 -41.53 -14.37
CA PRO A 2 -33.38 -42.03 -13.63
C PRO A 2 -32.56 -40.84 -13.07
N ARG A 3 -32.28 -40.87 -11.77
CA ARG A 3 -31.45 -39.87 -11.08
C ARG A 3 -30.00 -40.00 -11.57
N LYS A 4 -29.50 -39.03 -12.34
CA LYS A 4 -28.09 -38.97 -12.77
C LYS A 4 -27.19 -38.80 -11.53
N LYS A 5 -26.32 -39.76 -11.25
CA LYS A 5 -25.23 -39.64 -10.25
C LYS A 5 -24.27 -38.54 -10.73
N LYS A 6 -24.05 -37.52 -9.90
CA LYS A 6 -23.00 -36.51 -10.13
C LYS A 6 -21.65 -37.20 -9.99
N ILE A 7 -20.92 -37.33 -11.10
CA ILE A 7 -19.52 -37.75 -11.10
C ILE A 7 -18.74 -36.59 -10.48
N LYS A 8 -18.22 -36.77 -9.26
CA LYS A 8 -17.26 -35.82 -8.67
C LYS A 8 -15.95 -36.01 -9.43
N ASP A 9 -15.50 -34.95 -10.10
CA ASP A 9 -14.24 -34.95 -10.81
C ASP A 9 -13.08 -35.13 -9.80
N PRO A 10 -12.26 -36.20 -9.92
CA PRO A 10 -11.16 -36.46 -9.00
C PRO A 10 -10.04 -35.41 -9.10
N SER A 11 -10.02 -34.58 -10.15
CA SER A 11 -9.08 -33.47 -10.30
C SER A 11 -9.39 -32.26 -9.40
N ILE A 12 -10.55 -32.24 -8.74
CA ILE A 12 -10.95 -31.19 -7.78
C ILE A 12 -10.50 -31.55 -6.35
N GLN A 13 -9.80 -32.67 -6.16
CA GLN A 13 -9.13 -32.91 -4.88
C GLN A 13 -7.90 -32.01 -4.79
N PRO A 14 -7.81 -31.08 -3.83
CA PRO A 14 -6.57 -30.36 -3.62
C PRO A 14 -5.46 -31.39 -3.33
N MET A 15 -4.39 -31.37 -4.13
CA MET A 15 -3.21 -32.24 -4.00
C MET A 15 -2.53 -32.15 -2.62
N PHE A 16 -2.97 -31.22 -1.78
CA PHE A 16 -2.58 -31.10 -0.39
C PHE A 16 -3.81 -31.11 0.51
N PRO A 17 -3.79 -31.83 1.65
CA PRO A 17 -4.88 -31.79 2.60
C PRO A 17 -5.08 -30.36 3.09
N VAL A 18 -6.34 -29.92 3.15
CA VAL A 18 -6.74 -28.64 3.75
C VAL A 18 -6.22 -28.64 5.20
N GLY A 19 -5.19 -27.82 5.47
CA GLY A 19 -4.53 -27.77 6.77
C GLY A 19 -3.19 -28.52 6.89
N SER A 20 -2.58 -28.99 5.79
CA SER A 20 -1.19 -29.46 5.79
C SER A 20 -0.22 -28.38 6.29
N SER A 21 0.89 -28.79 6.94
CA SER A 21 1.94 -27.86 7.42
C SER A 21 2.47 -26.98 6.28
N ALA A 22 2.70 -27.57 5.10
CA ALA A 22 3.12 -26.86 3.89
C ALA A 22 2.12 -25.75 3.48
N GLY A 23 0.81 -26.05 3.46
CA GLY A 23 -0.22 -25.05 3.13
C GLY A 23 -0.43 -23.98 4.20
N ARG A 24 -0.07 -24.25 5.46
CA ARG A 24 -0.12 -23.26 6.55
C ARG A 24 1.06 -22.30 6.50
N GLU A 25 2.27 -22.80 6.28
CA GLU A 25 3.48 -21.98 6.14
C GLU A 25 3.40 -21.02 4.95
N ASP A 26 2.87 -21.50 3.81
CA ASP A 26 2.68 -20.65 2.63
C ASP A 26 1.64 -19.55 2.88
N ARG A 27 0.57 -19.86 3.64
CA ARG A 27 -0.43 -18.88 4.03
C ARG A 27 0.12 -17.83 5.00
N GLU A 28 0.91 -18.23 5.99
CA GLU A 28 1.56 -17.31 6.93
C GLU A 28 2.56 -16.39 6.23
N LYS A 29 3.39 -16.93 5.32
CA LYS A 29 4.31 -16.13 4.50
C LYS A 29 3.56 -15.14 3.62
N LEU A 30 2.44 -15.54 3.03
CA LEU A 30 1.62 -14.69 2.19
C LEU A 30 0.94 -13.56 3.01
N LEU A 31 0.40 -13.89 4.18
CA LEU A 31 -0.17 -12.89 5.10
C LEU A 31 0.90 -11.91 5.60
N ALA A 32 2.11 -12.38 5.92
CA ALA A 32 3.21 -11.51 6.33
C ALA A 32 3.65 -10.57 5.20
N ARG A 33 3.64 -11.03 3.94
CA ARG A 33 3.89 -10.17 2.77
C ARG A 33 2.81 -9.11 2.60
N ILE A 34 1.53 -9.47 2.70
CA ILE A 34 0.41 -8.53 2.61
C ILE A 34 0.51 -7.47 3.72
N LYS A 35 0.71 -7.89 4.97
CA LYS A 35 0.89 -6.96 6.10
C LYS A 35 2.01 -5.96 5.88
N LYS A 36 3.18 -6.41 5.39
CA LYS A 36 4.29 -5.49 5.08
C LYS A 36 3.93 -4.46 4.00
N ILE A 37 3.16 -4.86 3.00
CA ILE A 37 2.70 -3.95 1.94
C ILE A 37 1.69 -2.96 2.52
N ASP A 38 0.75 -3.43 3.35
CA ASP A 38 -0.24 -2.59 4.02
C ASP A 38 0.42 -1.57 4.96
N ASP A 39 1.42 -2.00 5.75
CA ASP A 39 2.18 -1.14 6.66
C ASP A 39 2.94 -0.05 5.89
N GLN A 40 3.51 -0.38 4.72
CA GLN A 40 4.14 0.60 3.85
C GLN A 40 3.11 1.55 3.23
N ALA A 41 1.97 1.04 2.77
CA ALA A 41 0.91 1.84 2.17
C ALA A 41 0.25 2.80 3.18
N ALA A 42 0.15 2.39 4.46
CA ALA A 42 -0.41 3.16 5.56
C ALA A 42 0.43 4.38 5.96
N GLN A 43 1.71 4.45 5.57
CA GLN A 43 2.56 5.61 5.83
C GLN A 43 2.02 6.85 5.12
N LYS A 44 1.68 7.88 5.90
CA LYS A 44 1.20 9.16 5.38
C LYS A 44 2.37 9.98 4.86
N ILE A 45 2.20 10.53 3.66
CA ILE A 45 3.15 11.44 3.01
C ILE A 45 2.61 12.86 3.13
N PHE A 46 3.38 13.75 3.73
CA PHE A 46 3.08 15.18 3.69
C PHE A 46 3.50 15.78 2.35
N VAL A 47 2.61 16.55 1.74
CA VAL A 47 2.89 17.30 0.51
C VAL A 47 2.68 18.78 0.81
N PRO A 48 3.75 19.61 0.76
CA PRO A 48 3.60 21.03 1.00
C PRO A 48 2.68 21.67 -0.05
N PHE A 49 2.04 22.78 0.28
CA PHE A 49 1.31 23.53 -0.72
C PHE A 49 2.30 24.18 -1.70
N SER A 50 2.16 23.90 -3.01
CA SER A 50 2.82 24.67 -4.06
C SER A 50 1.88 24.94 -5.23
N VAL A 51 2.20 25.99 -5.97
CA VAL A 51 1.60 26.36 -7.25
C VAL A 51 2.23 25.57 -8.41
N ASP A 52 3.35 24.88 -8.18
CA ASP A 52 4.07 24.14 -9.20
C ASP A 52 3.28 22.95 -9.74
N MET A 53 3.14 22.93 -11.07
CA MET A 53 2.45 21.85 -11.77
C MET A 53 3.16 20.51 -11.60
N LYS A 54 4.49 20.51 -11.51
CA LYS A 54 5.30 19.30 -11.30
C LYS A 54 4.97 18.63 -9.96
N GLN A 55 4.84 19.43 -8.89
CA GLN A 55 4.46 18.91 -7.58
C GLN A 55 3.05 18.33 -7.58
N ARG A 56 2.11 19.01 -8.25
CA ARG A 56 0.75 18.51 -8.40
C ARG A 56 0.71 17.17 -9.12
N THR A 57 1.48 17.02 -10.21
CA THR A 57 1.61 15.75 -10.92
C THR A 57 2.17 14.66 -10.01
N ALA A 58 3.25 14.93 -9.27
CA ALA A 58 3.83 13.98 -8.33
C ALA A 58 2.84 13.57 -7.22
N ALA A 59 2.08 14.53 -6.67
CA ALA A 59 1.05 14.25 -5.68
C ALA A 59 -0.10 13.40 -6.25
N ILE A 60 -0.52 13.64 -7.49
CA ILE A 60 -1.53 12.84 -8.18
C ILE A 60 -1.01 11.41 -8.40
N GLU A 61 0.23 11.24 -8.85
CA GLU A 61 0.86 9.92 -9.04
C GLU A 61 0.95 9.12 -7.74
N LEU A 62 1.24 9.78 -6.62
CA LEU A 62 1.24 9.12 -5.32
C LEU A 62 -0.17 8.66 -4.92
N ARG A 63 -1.22 9.45 -5.22
CA ARG A 63 -2.62 9.05 -4.98
C ARG A 63 -3.06 7.89 -5.87
N THR A 64 -2.67 7.88 -7.15
CA THR A 64 -3.02 6.77 -8.05
C THR A 64 -2.34 5.45 -7.66
N LYS A 65 -1.16 5.53 -7.02
CA LYS A 65 -0.47 4.38 -6.42
C LYS A 65 -1.09 3.92 -5.08
N GLY A 66 -2.17 4.55 -4.62
CA GLY A 66 -2.86 4.20 -3.38
C GLY A 66 -2.15 4.69 -2.11
N ARG A 67 -1.21 5.64 -2.20
CA ARG A 67 -0.54 6.22 -1.02
C ARG A 67 -1.45 7.23 -0.33
N HIS A 68 -1.39 7.27 1.00
CA HIS A 68 -2.06 8.29 1.80
C HIS A 68 -1.25 9.58 1.79
N ILE A 69 -1.89 10.68 1.37
CA ILE A 69 -1.26 11.99 1.26
C ILE A 69 -2.01 13.02 2.08
N VAL A 70 -1.27 13.83 2.82
CA VAL A 70 -1.77 15.01 3.52
C VAL A 70 -1.23 16.25 2.81
N SER A 71 -2.13 17.08 2.29
CA SER A 71 -1.75 18.35 1.66
C SER A 71 -1.69 19.46 2.71
N GLY A 72 -0.56 20.17 2.77
CA GLY A 72 -0.40 21.35 3.60
C GLY A 72 -1.18 22.55 3.06
N GLN A 73 -1.34 23.56 3.91
CA GLN A 73 -1.86 24.87 3.54
C GLN A 73 -0.72 25.82 3.11
N PRO A 74 -1.05 26.89 2.36
CA PRO A 74 -0.05 27.90 1.98
C PRO A 74 0.62 28.51 3.22
N GLY A 75 1.95 28.50 3.28
CA GLY A 75 2.71 29.06 4.40
C GLY A 75 2.65 28.25 5.71
N GLN A 76 2.04 27.06 5.70
CA GLN A 76 2.02 26.18 6.87
C GLN A 76 3.41 25.60 7.11
N VAL A 77 3.90 25.73 8.35
CA VAL A 77 5.03 24.94 8.83
C VAL A 77 4.48 23.59 9.29
N PRO A 78 4.86 22.47 8.65
CA PRO A 78 4.31 21.16 9.00
C PRO A 78 4.85 20.68 10.35
N ASP A 79 3.92 20.29 11.24
CA ASP A 79 4.23 19.44 12.38
C ASP A 79 3.99 17.98 11.96
N PHE A 80 5.06 17.28 11.60
CA PHE A 80 4.99 15.90 11.11
C PHE A 80 4.50 14.91 12.19
N ALA A 81 4.75 15.21 13.47
CA ALA A 81 4.33 14.38 14.60
C ALA A 81 2.82 14.49 14.80
N GLU A 82 2.27 15.70 14.80
CA GLU A 82 0.81 15.92 14.89
C GLU A 82 0.06 15.37 13.67
N LEU A 83 0.64 15.53 12.48
CA LEU A 83 0.04 15.04 11.23
C LEU A 83 0.19 13.51 11.06
N GLY A 84 1.03 12.87 11.88
CA GLY A 84 1.38 11.46 11.76
C GLY A 84 1.99 11.12 10.41
N CYS A 85 2.71 12.06 9.81
CA CYS A 85 3.37 11.91 8.53
C CYS A 85 4.82 11.48 8.76
N THR A 86 5.14 10.24 8.40
CA THR A 86 6.52 9.71 8.50
C THR A 86 7.34 10.04 7.25
N LEU A 87 6.69 10.48 6.19
CA LEU A 87 7.29 10.81 4.89
C LEU A 87 6.86 12.21 4.47
N GLN A 88 7.70 12.87 3.68
CA GLN A 88 7.42 14.17 3.07
C GLN A 88 7.87 14.19 1.61
N LEU A 89 7.14 14.93 0.78
CA LEU A 89 7.54 15.25 -0.59
C LEU A 89 8.38 16.53 -0.58
N ILE A 90 9.61 16.44 -1.06
CA ILE A 90 10.58 17.54 -1.13
C ILE A 90 10.99 17.72 -2.59
N GLU A 91 11.28 18.96 -2.98
CA GLU A 91 11.95 19.25 -4.24
C GLU A 91 13.47 19.13 -4.04
N GLU A 92 14.10 18.18 -4.73
CA GLU A 92 15.56 18.02 -4.81
C GLU A 92 15.95 18.12 -6.30
N ASP A 93 16.89 19.00 -6.64
CA ASP A 93 17.39 19.19 -8.01
C ASP A 93 16.32 19.44 -9.10
N GLY A 94 15.17 20.02 -8.71
CA GLY A 94 14.05 20.31 -9.61
C GLY A 94 13.11 19.12 -9.88
N GLU A 95 13.29 18.02 -9.11
CA GLU A 95 12.44 16.84 -9.07
C GLU A 95 11.78 16.66 -7.69
N PHE A 96 10.56 16.13 -7.68
CA PHE A 96 9.82 15.90 -6.43
C PHE A 96 10.04 14.48 -5.93
N VAL A 97 10.78 14.34 -4.84
CA VAL A 97 11.15 13.06 -4.24
C VAL A 97 10.54 12.88 -2.86
N VAL A 98 10.19 11.64 -2.52
CA VAL A 98 9.67 11.29 -1.20
C VAL A 98 10.84 10.94 -0.29
N ARG A 99 10.98 11.68 0.81
CA ARG A 99 12.00 11.47 1.84
C ARG A 99 11.35 11.19 3.20
N PRO A 100 12.06 10.53 4.12
CA PRO A 100 11.65 10.49 5.52
C PRO A 100 11.47 11.91 6.08
N ALA A 101 10.37 12.14 6.79
CA ALA A 101 10.21 13.36 7.55
C ALA A 101 11.16 13.30 8.75
N THR A 102 11.95 14.34 8.97
CA THR A 102 12.68 14.52 10.22
C THR A 102 11.65 14.87 11.29
N LEU A 103 11.38 13.89 12.17
CA LEU A 103 10.56 14.07 13.38
C LEU A 103 11.38 14.74 14.48
#